data_AF-A0A7Z0E9A8-F1
#
_entry.id   AF-A0A7Z0E9A8-F1
#
_cell.length_a   1.000
_cell.length_b   1.000
_cell.length_c   1.000
_cell.angle_alpha   90.00
_cell.angle_beta   90.00
_cell.angle_gamma   90.00
#
_symmetry.space_group_name_H-M   'P 1'
#
loop_
_entity.id
_entity.type
_entity.pdbx_description
1 polymer ?
#
loop_
_entity_poly.entity_id
_entity_poly.type
_entity_poly.pdbx_seq_one_letter_code
_entity_poly.pdbx_strand_id
1 'polypeptide(L)'
;MIRTENARESRRSVSRNVWIAVGLVAFVAVDILLVALALGWGRDVPQTADWQASSEISPPAEDHSEDIVDEPQSPPEPDEAQTAPRLLSVVSETVAWRSEGGACEERAEIELTIDGGETWGAAYPAADGLGRPLWLSGADYTAVQAAIASGDDCSAYGVRTYDSGATWTREDQVIENSVFIDPRDSSVMVWSGERIQGPCNSFTQVAVTGGVASAVCQDGSLWNLDSQNRSWDETGIDAVVAVSGSDGRRVAALESAECDGLALVEFGNESVQPISCVANQPGETTAVDLQGETLWVWAGDQVSVSASLGRDLNS
;
A
#
# COMPACT_ATOMS: atom_id res chain seq x y z
N MET A 1 -11.38 -38.28 76.20
CA MET A 1 -10.08 -38.63 75.58
C MET A 1 -10.01 -37.94 74.24
N ILE A 2 -9.05 -37.02 74.10
CA ILE A 2 -8.83 -36.18 72.91
C ILE A 2 -7.97 -36.96 71.91
N ARG A 3 -8.37 -37.03 70.63
CA ARG A 3 -7.43 -37.37 69.54
C ARG A 3 -7.83 -36.72 68.22
N THR A 4 -7.17 -35.59 67.99
CA THR A 4 -6.70 -34.98 66.73
C THR A 4 -6.91 -35.74 65.40
N GLU A 5 -7.65 -35.13 64.48
CA GLU A 5 -7.47 -35.31 63.03
C GLU A 5 -7.72 -33.96 62.32
N ASN A 6 -6.66 -33.18 62.10
CA ASN A 6 -6.67 -32.02 61.19
C ASN A 6 -5.22 -31.69 60.82
N ALA A 7 -4.61 -32.44 59.89
CA ALA A 7 -3.30 -32.11 59.34
C ALA A 7 -2.98 -32.90 58.05
N ARG A 8 -3.82 -32.88 57.01
CA ARG A 8 -3.42 -33.49 55.72
C ARG A 8 -3.81 -32.75 54.43
N GLU A 9 -4.64 -31.72 54.45
CA GLU A 9 -5.08 -31.06 53.20
C GLU A 9 -4.24 -29.87 52.72
N SER A 10 -3.31 -29.35 53.51
CA SER A 10 -2.58 -28.12 53.15
C SER A 10 -1.40 -28.31 52.17
N ARG A 11 -0.93 -29.54 51.90
CA ARG A 11 0.30 -29.76 51.10
C ARG A 11 0.10 -29.86 49.58
N ARG A 12 -1.13 -29.97 49.07
CA ARG A 12 -1.39 -30.14 47.63
C ARG A 12 -1.55 -28.84 46.84
N SER A 13 -1.88 -27.71 47.47
CA SER A 13 -2.04 -26.43 46.75
C SER A 13 -0.71 -25.70 46.52
N VAL A 14 0.26 -25.87 47.42
CA VAL A 14 1.58 -25.20 47.34
C VAL A 14 2.40 -25.77 46.18
N SER A 15 2.36 -27.09 45.94
CA SER A 15 3.14 -27.69 44.85
C SER A 15 2.67 -27.24 43.46
N ARG A 16 1.37 -27.00 43.27
CA ARG A 16 0.82 -26.62 41.96
C ARG A 16 1.20 -25.20 41.55
N ASN A 17 1.24 -24.27 42.50
CA ASN A 17 1.62 -22.88 42.22
C ASN A 17 3.12 -22.73 41.93
N VAL A 18 3.97 -23.57 42.53
CA VAL A 18 5.41 -23.60 42.23
C VAL A 18 5.67 -24.07 40.80
N TRP A 19 4.96 -25.09 40.32
CA TRP A 19 5.11 -25.56 38.93
C TRP A 19 4.68 -24.52 37.89
N ILE A 20 3.63 -23.74 38.17
CA ILE A 20 3.18 -22.66 37.28
C ILE A 20 4.24 -21.55 37.23
N ALA A 21 4.78 -21.14 38.38
CA ALA A 21 5.82 -20.12 38.43
C ALA A 21 7.10 -20.55 37.70
N VAL A 22 7.51 -21.81 37.85
CA VAL A 22 8.67 -22.37 37.14
C VAL A 22 8.44 -22.39 35.63
N GLY A 23 7.24 -22.79 35.17
CA GLY A 23 6.90 -22.78 33.75
C GLY A 23 6.92 -21.37 33.15
N LEU A 24 6.40 -20.39 33.88
CA LEU A 24 6.34 -19.00 33.41
C LEU A 24 7.74 -18.37 33.32
N VAL A 25 8.60 -18.61 34.31
CA VAL A 25 9.99 -18.14 34.29
C VAL A 25 10.77 -18.81 33.16
N ALA A 26 10.58 -20.11 32.93
CA ALA A 26 11.23 -20.82 31.82
C ALA A 26 10.78 -20.27 30.45
N PHE A 27 9.49 -19.98 30.29
CA PHE A 27 8.95 -19.38 29.07
C PHE A 27 9.57 -18.00 28.79
N VAL A 28 9.60 -17.12 29.79
CA VAL A 28 10.21 -15.78 29.66
C VAL A 28 11.72 -15.87 29.36
N ALA A 29 12.43 -16.82 29.96
CA ALA A 29 13.86 -16.99 29.69
C ALA A 29 14.14 -17.46 28.24
N VAL A 30 13.29 -18.33 27.69
CA VAL A 30 13.38 -18.75 26.29
C VAL A 30 13.08 -17.58 25.35
N ASP A 31 12.07 -16.78 25.67
CA ASP A 31 11.69 -15.62 24.86
C ASP A 31 12.83 -14.59 24.78
N ILE A 32 13.44 -14.25 25.93
CA ILE A 32 14.63 -13.37 25.98
C ILE A 32 15.79 -13.92 25.16
N LEU A 33 16.02 -15.24 25.19
CA LEU A 33 17.08 -15.89 24.43
C LEU A 33 16.83 -15.79 22.91
N LEU A 34 15.58 -15.98 22.48
CA LEU A 34 15.19 -15.88 21.07
C LEU A 34 15.37 -14.45 20.54
N VAL A 35 14.96 -13.44 21.31
CA VAL A 35 15.18 -12.03 20.97
C VAL A 35 16.67 -11.71 20.86
N ALA A 36 17.49 -12.20 21.79
CA ALA A 36 18.94 -11.98 21.76
C ALA A 36 19.61 -12.62 20.54
N LEU A 37 19.16 -13.82 20.13
CA LEU A 37 19.65 -14.48 18.92
C LEU A 37 19.25 -13.74 17.65
N ALA A 38 18.02 -13.24 17.58
CA ALA A 38 17.54 -12.45 16.45
C ALA A 38 18.35 -11.16 16.25
N LEU A 39 18.66 -10.44 17.34
CA LEU A 39 19.49 -9.22 17.28
C LEU A 39 20.97 -9.50 16.99
N GLY A 40 21.45 -10.73 17.20
CA GLY A 40 22.83 -11.12 16.98
C GLY A 40 23.19 -11.41 15.52
N TRP A 41 22.21 -11.75 14.68
CA TRP A 41 22.43 -12.15 13.28
C TRP A 41 22.40 -10.99 12.27
N GLY A 42 22.15 -9.75 12.70
CA GLY A 42 22.06 -8.56 11.83
C GLY A 42 23.37 -7.82 11.57
N ARG A 43 24.54 -8.38 11.88
CA ARG A 43 25.84 -7.72 11.66
C ARG A 43 26.77 -8.64 10.88
N ASP A 44 26.70 -8.57 9.55
CA ASP A 44 27.83 -8.70 8.61
C ASP A 44 27.28 -8.78 7.19
N VAL A 45 27.22 -7.64 6.50
CA VAL A 45 27.04 -7.60 5.03
C VAL A 45 28.41 -7.29 4.42
N PRO A 46 29.01 -8.21 3.65
CA PRO A 46 30.24 -7.91 2.92
C PRO A 46 29.96 -6.88 1.83
N GLN A 47 30.52 -5.67 1.97
CA GLN A 47 30.72 -4.76 0.85
C GLN A 47 31.87 -5.32 0.00
N THR A 48 31.58 -5.77 -1.21
CA THR A 48 32.35 -5.47 -2.45
C THR A 48 31.87 -6.36 -3.60
N ALA A 49 31.36 -5.74 -4.65
CA ALA A 49 31.52 -6.24 -6.01
C ALA A 49 31.63 -5.02 -6.94
N ASP A 50 32.87 -4.66 -7.25
CA ASP A 50 33.22 -3.77 -8.35
C ASP A 50 32.73 -4.39 -9.67
N TRP A 51 31.79 -3.73 -10.34
CA TRP A 51 31.43 -4.08 -11.71
C TRP A 51 32.26 -3.22 -12.68
N GLN A 52 33.23 -3.87 -13.34
CA GLN A 52 33.95 -3.30 -14.48
C GLN A 52 33.00 -3.18 -15.68
N ALA A 53 32.82 -1.96 -16.17
CA ALA A 53 32.22 -1.72 -17.47
C ALA A 53 33.17 -2.19 -18.59
N SER A 54 32.68 -3.07 -19.46
CA SER A 54 33.36 -3.45 -20.69
C SER A 54 32.71 -2.72 -21.87
N SER A 55 33.47 -1.84 -22.52
CA SER A 55 33.12 -1.27 -23.83
C SER A 55 33.87 -2.03 -24.92
N GLU A 56 33.17 -2.46 -25.98
CA GLU A 56 33.82 -2.68 -27.27
C GLU A 56 32.84 -2.43 -28.46
N ILE A 57 33.21 -1.38 -29.18
CA ILE A 57 32.99 -0.90 -30.57
C ILE A 57 32.73 -2.04 -31.61
N SER A 58 31.85 -1.95 -32.62
CA SER A 58 31.99 -1.16 -33.87
C SER A 58 30.79 -1.36 -34.85
N PRO A 59 30.50 -0.42 -35.78
CA PRO A 59 29.46 -0.56 -36.81
C PRO A 59 30.02 -1.02 -38.18
N PRO A 60 29.15 -1.52 -39.10
CA PRO A 60 29.40 -1.41 -40.52
C PRO A 60 28.34 -0.55 -41.23
N ALA A 61 28.79 0.20 -42.23
CA ALA A 61 27.99 0.94 -43.21
C ALA A 61 27.97 0.19 -44.56
N GLU A 62 26.91 0.41 -45.34
CA GLU A 62 26.73 0.36 -46.82
C GLU A 62 25.25 -0.03 -47.09
N ASP A 63 24.36 0.87 -47.50
CA ASP A 63 24.12 1.51 -48.81
C ASP A 63 23.54 0.56 -49.89
N HIS A 64 22.25 0.72 -50.24
CA HIS A 64 21.72 0.99 -51.60
C HIS A 64 20.18 0.80 -51.74
N SER A 65 19.57 1.77 -52.45
CA SER A 65 18.41 1.73 -53.37
C SER A 65 16.94 1.80 -52.89
N GLU A 66 16.39 3.01 -53.03
CA GLU A 66 15.19 3.51 -53.75
C GLU A 66 13.78 2.84 -53.64
N ASP A 67 12.87 3.69 -53.16
CA ASP A 67 11.46 3.94 -53.51
C ASP A 67 10.39 2.83 -53.44
N ILE A 68 9.60 2.87 -52.35
CA ILE A 68 8.11 2.92 -52.42
C ILE A 68 7.60 3.90 -51.34
N VAL A 69 6.69 4.77 -51.78
CA VAL A 69 5.89 5.73 -51.02
C VAL A 69 5.05 5.05 -49.93
N ASP A 70 5.30 5.42 -48.67
CA ASP A 70 4.29 5.66 -47.64
C ASP A 70 4.86 6.73 -46.71
N GLU A 71 4.07 7.76 -46.43
CA GLU A 71 4.42 8.77 -45.44
C GLU A 71 4.66 8.05 -44.11
N PRO A 72 5.87 8.12 -43.49
CA PRO A 72 6.08 7.47 -42.23
C PRO A 72 5.17 8.14 -41.22
N GLN A 73 4.05 7.48 -40.89
CA GLN A 73 3.42 7.70 -39.60
C GLN A 73 4.53 7.48 -38.59
N SER A 74 4.89 8.55 -37.88
CA SER A 74 5.73 8.44 -36.69
C SER A 74 5.20 7.25 -35.89
N PRO A 75 6.06 6.31 -35.48
CA PRO A 75 5.68 5.30 -34.51
C PRO A 75 4.95 6.02 -33.37
N PRO A 76 3.84 5.47 -32.83
CA PRO A 76 3.23 6.06 -31.65
C PRO A 76 4.36 6.29 -30.65
N GLU A 77 4.46 7.54 -30.18
CA GLU A 77 5.39 7.91 -29.14
C GLU A 77 5.22 6.88 -28.01
N PRO A 78 6.31 6.30 -27.47
CA PRO A 78 6.20 5.35 -26.38
C PRO A 78 5.29 5.95 -25.32
N ASP A 79 4.19 5.25 -25.03
CA ASP A 79 3.23 5.62 -23.99
C ASP A 79 4.06 6.02 -22.77
N GLU A 80 3.99 7.30 -22.37
CA GLU A 80 4.81 7.81 -21.28
C GLU A 80 4.65 6.84 -20.11
N ALA A 81 5.77 6.29 -19.63
CA ALA A 81 5.76 5.25 -18.61
C ALA A 81 4.85 5.68 -17.48
N GLN A 82 3.70 5.02 -17.41
CA GLN A 82 2.61 5.47 -16.58
C GLN A 82 3.05 5.37 -15.12
N THR A 83 3.13 6.53 -14.46
CA THR A 83 3.60 6.56 -13.08
C THR A 83 2.58 5.84 -12.22
N ALA A 84 2.99 4.74 -11.61
CA ALA A 84 2.14 3.99 -10.71
C ALA A 84 1.72 4.86 -9.52
N PRO A 85 0.47 4.77 -9.06
CA PRO A 85 0.06 5.55 -7.90
C PRO A 85 0.79 5.08 -6.65
N ARG A 86 1.03 6.02 -5.74
CA ARG A 86 1.38 5.72 -4.37
C ARG A 86 0.27 4.91 -3.72
N LEU A 87 0.66 3.89 -2.96
CA LEU A 87 -0.24 3.08 -2.18
C LEU A 87 0.01 3.35 -0.70
N LEU A 88 -1.07 3.52 0.05
CA LEU A 88 -1.06 3.68 1.50
C LEU A 88 -2.16 2.80 2.07
N SER A 89 -1.83 2.04 3.12
CA SER A 89 -2.78 1.24 3.88
C SER A 89 -2.58 1.49 5.36
N VAL A 90 -3.54 2.20 5.96
CA VAL A 90 -3.57 2.60 7.36
C VAL A 90 -4.16 1.48 8.19
N VAL A 91 -3.46 1.13 9.27
CA VAL A 91 -3.94 0.16 10.26
C VAL A 91 -4.37 0.88 11.54
N SER A 92 -3.59 1.88 11.96
CA SER A 92 -3.85 2.68 13.17
C SER A 92 -3.11 4.02 13.11
N GLU A 93 -3.19 4.82 14.16
CA GLU A 93 -2.45 6.09 14.30
C GLU A 93 -0.92 5.93 14.24
N THR A 94 -0.40 4.72 14.48
CA THR A 94 1.06 4.49 14.50
C THR A 94 1.52 3.50 13.44
N VAL A 95 0.61 2.68 12.91
CA VAL A 95 0.93 1.59 11.99
C VAL A 95 0.31 1.85 10.64
N ALA A 96 1.14 1.83 9.60
CA ALA A 96 0.72 1.88 8.22
C ALA A 96 1.72 1.15 7.32
N TRP A 97 1.24 0.75 6.15
CA TRP A 97 2.00 0.18 5.07
C TRP A 97 1.96 1.11 3.88
N ARG A 98 3.05 1.28 3.14
CA ARG A 98 3.03 2.11 1.93
C ARG A 98 3.89 1.53 0.82
N SER A 99 3.70 2.03 -0.39
CA SER A 99 4.59 1.83 -1.52
C SER A 99 4.55 3.04 -2.46
N GLU A 100 5.71 3.44 -2.99
CA GLU A 100 5.83 4.48 -4.02
C GLU A 100 5.27 4.06 -5.39
N GLY A 101 4.85 2.80 -5.54
CA GLY A 101 4.54 2.20 -6.83
C GLY A 101 5.80 1.66 -7.50
N GLY A 102 5.79 1.52 -8.83
CA GLY A 102 6.94 1.08 -9.62
C GLY A 102 6.55 0.56 -11.01
N ALA A 103 7.54 0.07 -11.75
CA ALA A 103 7.34 -0.63 -13.02
C ALA A 103 7.21 -2.15 -12.81
N CYS A 104 6.62 -2.86 -13.78
CA CYS A 104 6.42 -4.32 -13.68
C CYS A 104 7.73 -5.12 -13.74
N GLU A 105 8.76 -4.57 -14.38
CA GLU A 105 10.09 -5.17 -14.50
C GLU A 105 11.05 -4.72 -13.39
N GLU A 106 10.64 -3.74 -12.58
CA GLU A 106 11.44 -3.19 -11.50
C GLU A 106 11.00 -3.75 -10.15
N ARG A 107 11.97 -3.83 -9.24
CA ARG A 107 11.68 -4.11 -7.85
C ARG A 107 11.08 -2.85 -7.22
N ALA A 108 9.83 -2.92 -6.81
CA ALA A 108 9.23 -1.89 -5.98
C ALA A 108 9.55 -2.11 -4.51
N GLU A 109 9.28 -1.10 -3.67
CA GLU A 109 9.36 -1.18 -2.21
C GLU A 109 8.00 -1.04 -1.50
N ILE A 110 7.64 -2.00 -0.63
CA ILE A 110 6.63 -1.95 0.41
C ILE A 110 7.36 -1.69 1.73
N GLU A 111 6.92 -0.64 2.42
CA GLU A 111 7.48 -0.20 3.68
C GLU A 111 6.44 -0.27 4.79
N LEU A 112 6.92 -0.49 6.02
CA LEU A 112 6.14 -0.50 7.25
C LEU A 112 6.62 0.62 8.17
N THR A 113 5.67 1.34 8.75
CA THR A 113 5.90 2.20 9.92
C THR A 113 5.18 1.62 11.14
N ILE A 114 5.76 1.84 12.31
CA ILE A 114 5.15 1.56 13.62
C ILE A 114 5.20 2.78 14.57
N ASP A 115 5.59 3.95 14.06
CA ASP A 115 5.78 5.19 14.82
C ASP A 115 5.05 6.40 14.20
N GLY A 116 3.96 6.17 13.45
CA GLY A 116 3.18 7.27 12.88
C GLY A 116 3.78 7.90 11.63
N GLY A 117 4.69 7.18 10.96
CA GLY A 117 5.32 7.62 9.72
C GLY A 117 6.57 8.46 9.94
N GLU A 118 7.08 8.52 11.18
CA GLU A 118 8.39 9.14 11.48
C GLU A 118 9.52 8.32 10.85
N THR A 119 9.42 6.99 10.87
CA THR A 119 10.37 6.09 10.20
C THR A 119 9.66 5.00 9.39
N TRP A 120 10.29 4.62 8.28
CA TRP A 120 9.81 3.59 7.37
C TRP A 120 10.88 2.52 7.20
N GLY A 121 10.50 1.26 7.45
CA GLY A 121 11.35 0.10 7.28
C GLY A 121 10.91 -0.74 6.09
N ALA A 122 11.86 -1.14 5.24
CA ALA A 122 11.59 -2.04 4.13
C ALA A 122 11.06 -3.41 4.63
N ALA A 123 9.97 -3.89 4.03
CA ALA A 123 9.28 -5.12 4.41
C ALA A 123 9.43 -6.21 3.32
N TYR A 124 10.67 -6.53 2.94
CA TYR A 124 10.98 -7.46 1.84
C TYR A 124 11.52 -8.83 2.27
N PRO A 125 11.20 -9.89 1.51
CA PRO A 125 12.00 -11.09 1.51
C PRO A 125 13.23 -10.89 0.61
N ALA A 126 14.37 -11.34 1.11
CA ALA A 126 15.63 -11.41 0.40
C ALA A 126 15.59 -12.51 -0.68
N ALA A 127 15.52 -12.12 -1.97
CA ALA A 127 16.16 -12.78 -3.13
C ALA A 127 15.61 -12.24 -4.47
N ASP A 128 14.28 -12.20 -4.65
CA ASP A 128 13.68 -12.02 -6.00
C ASP A 128 12.82 -10.75 -6.19
N GLY A 129 12.54 -10.00 -5.13
CA GLY A 129 11.77 -8.76 -5.21
C GLY A 129 10.29 -8.98 -5.54
N LEU A 130 9.48 -7.96 -5.27
CA LEU A 130 8.11 -7.88 -5.76
C LEU A 130 8.13 -6.91 -6.93
N GLY A 131 7.41 -7.22 -8.01
CA GLY A 131 7.16 -6.25 -9.07
C GLY A 131 6.29 -5.08 -8.58
N ARG A 132 5.73 -4.29 -9.50
CA ARG A 132 4.82 -3.18 -9.22
C ARG A 132 3.66 -3.56 -8.26
N PRO A 133 3.55 -2.93 -7.08
CA PRO A 133 2.39 -3.02 -6.23
C PRO A 133 1.22 -2.28 -6.86
N LEU A 134 0.04 -2.89 -6.79
CA LEU A 134 -1.20 -2.37 -7.37
C LEU A 134 -2.23 -2.06 -6.30
N TRP A 135 -2.15 -2.75 -5.16
CA TRP A 135 -3.07 -2.63 -4.04
C TRP A 135 -2.41 -3.14 -2.76
N LEU A 136 -2.75 -2.54 -1.62
CA LEU A 136 -2.30 -2.93 -0.29
C LEU A 136 -3.49 -2.99 0.67
N SER A 137 -3.47 -3.97 1.58
CA SER A 137 -4.35 -3.99 2.75
C SER A 137 -3.62 -4.60 3.94
N GLY A 138 -3.30 -3.74 4.90
CA GLY A 138 -2.73 -4.11 6.19
C GLY A 138 -3.82 -4.59 7.15
N ALA A 139 -3.53 -5.68 7.86
CA ALA A 139 -4.35 -6.12 8.99
C ALA A 139 -3.76 -5.64 10.32
N ASP A 140 -2.43 -5.71 10.45
CA ASP A 140 -1.67 -5.21 11.59
C ASP A 140 -0.21 -4.91 11.16
N TYR A 141 0.71 -4.72 12.11
CA TYR A 141 2.13 -4.45 11.84
C TYR A 141 2.92 -5.70 11.37
N THR A 142 2.33 -6.89 11.47
CA THR A 142 2.93 -8.17 11.02
C THR A 142 2.33 -8.66 9.71
N ALA A 143 1.07 -8.31 9.43
CA ALA A 143 0.32 -8.86 8.31
C ALA A 143 -0.17 -7.79 7.34
N VAL A 144 0.20 -7.96 6.07
CA VAL A 144 -0.29 -7.21 4.92
C VAL A 144 -0.47 -8.15 3.74
N GLN A 145 -1.48 -7.89 2.92
CA GLN A 145 -1.69 -8.52 1.63
C GLN A 145 -1.56 -7.47 0.51
N ALA A 146 -1.08 -7.90 -0.65
CA ALA A 146 -0.87 -7.03 -1.79
C ALA A 146 -1.25 -7.71 -3.11
N ALA A 147 -1.77 -6.93 -4.05
CA ALA A 147 -1.77 -7.31 -5.46
C ALA A 147 -0.51 -6.74 -6.12
N ILE A 148 0.23 -7.57 -6.83
CA ILE A 148 1.51 -7.24 -7.46
C ILE A 148 1.43 -7.60 -8.94
N ALA A 149 1.92 -6.73 -9.84
CA ALA A 149 2.21 -7.08 -11.22
C ALA A 149 3.71 -7.23 -11.45
N SER A 150 4.10 -8.25 -12.21
CA SER A 150 5.50 -8.42 -12.58
C SER A 150 5.70 -9.01 -13.97
N GLY A 151 6.89 -8.79 -14.52
CA GLY A 151 7.32 -9.29 -15.82
C GLY A 151 6.78 -8.47 -16.99
N ASP A 152 7.23 -8.83 -18.19
CA ASP A 152 7.00 -8.08 -19.44
C ASP A 152 5.50 -7.88 -19.74
N ASP A 153 4.67 -8.86 -19.37
CA ASP A 153 3.20 -8.81 -19.56
C ASP A 153 2.46 -8.08 -18.41
N CYS A 154 3.17 -7.54 -17.41
CA CYS A 154 2.57 -6.91 -16.23
C CYS A 154 1.47 -7.76 -15.56
N SER A 155 1.68 -9.08 -15.48
CA SER A 155 0.64 -9.99 -14.99
C SER A 155 0.46 -9.85 -13.47
N ALA A 156 -0.77 -9.57 -13.04
CA ALA A 156 -1.12 -9.39 -11.64
C ALA A 156 -1.28 -10.73 -10.90
N TYR A 157 -0.82 -10.79 -9.65
CA TYR A 157 -1.00 -11.91 -8.72
C TYR A 157 -1.04 -11.42 -7.27
N GLY A 158 -1.52 -12.28 -6.38
CA GLY A 158 -1.67 -11.99 -4.97
C GLY A 158 -0.48 -12.46 -4.13
N VAL A 159 -0.08 -11.66 -3.14
CA VAL A 159 0.89 -12.06 -2.12
C VAL A 159 0.46 -11.62 -0.72
N ARG A 160 0.99 -12.30 0.30
CA ARG A 160 0.74 -11.96 1.70
C ARG A 160 1.95 -12.28 2.58
N THR A 161 2.14 -11.49 3.62
CA THR A 161 3.05 -11.75 4.74
C THR A 161 2.30 -11.79 6.08
N TYR A 162 2.90 -12.45 7.08
CA TYR A 162 2.44 -12.49 8.47
C TYR A 162 3.59 -12.25 9.46
N ASP A 163 4.74 -11.81 8.97
CA ASP A 163 5.98 -11.64 9.74
C ASP A 163 6.69 -10.33 9.39
N SER A 164 5.88 -9.27 9.22
CA SER A 164 6.34 -7.92 8.90
C SER A 164 7.13 -7.84 7.58
N GLY A 165 6.81 -8.72 6.63
CA GLY A 165 7.45 -8.77 5.31
C GLY A 165 8.73 -9.59 5.23
N ALA A 166 9.13 -10.29 6.30
CA ALA A 166 10.31 -11.16 6.26
C ALA A 166 10.13 -12.34 5.30
N THR A 167 8.91 -12.86 5.20
CA THR A 167 8.51 -13.87 4.21
C THR A 167 7.19 -13.50 3.54
N TRP A 168 7.08 -13.86 2.27
CA TRP A 168 5.87 -13.63 1.47
C TRP A 168 5.43 -14.93 0.80
N THR A 169 4.12 -15.16 0.82
CA THR A 169 3.48 -16.33 0.19
C THR A 169 2.59 -15.84 -0.94
N ARG A 170 2.65 -16.50 -2.11
CA ARG A 170 1.71 -16.27 -3.20
C ARG A 170 0.33 -16.81 -2.82
N GLU A 171 -0.68 -15.97 -2.97
CA GLU A 171 -2.06 -16.27 -2.61
C GLU A 171 -2.99 -15.59 -3.62
N ASP A 172 -3.31 -16.28 -4.72
CA ASP A 172 -4.03 -15.66 -5.84
C ASP A 172 -5.45 -15.19 -5.46
N GLN A 173 -6.03 -15.70 -4.37
CA GLN A 173 -7.30 -15.21 -3.80
C GLN A 173 -7.25 -13.75 -3.34
N VAL A 174 -6.06 -13.17 -3.16
CA VAL A 174 -5.92 -11.72 -2.89
C VAL A 174 -6.46 -10.91 -4.08
N ILE A 175 -6.28 -11.37 -5.32
CA ILE A 175 -6.80 -10.67 -6.51
C ILE A 175 -8.33 -10.58 -6.46
N GLU A 176 -9.01 -11.64 -6.02
CA GLU A 176 -10.47 -11.70 -5.89
C GLU A 176 -11.04 -10.71 -4.85
N ASN A 177 -10.21 -10.20 -3.94
CA ASN A 177 -10.60 -9.26 -2.89
C ASN A 177 -9.98 -7.86 -3.04
N SER A 178 -9.25 -7.64 -4.14
CA SER A 178 -8.53 -6.40 -4.40
C SER A 178 -9.26 -5.53 -5.41
N VAL A 179 -8.98 -4.22 -5.34
CA VAL A 179 -9.40 -3.25 -6.35
C VAL A 179 -8.20 -2.41 -6.73
N PHE A 180 -7.88 -2.36 -8.02
CA PHE A 180 -6.72 -1.64 -8.53
C PHE A 180 -6.91 -1.22 -9.99
N ILE A 181 -6.06 -0.31 -10.47
CA ILE A 181 -6.02 0.09 -11.87
C ILE A 181 -5.23 -0.98 -12.65
N ASP A 182 -5.76 -1.50 -13.75
CA ASP A 182 -5.06 -2.54 -14.51
C ASP A 182 -3.70 -2.01 -15.00
N PRO A 183 -2.59 -2.68 -14.65
CA PRO A 183 -1.25 -2.16 -14.96
C PRO A 183 -0.93 -2.14 -16.46
N ARG A 184 -1.78 -2.75 -17.30
CA ARG A 184 -1.64 -2.77 -18.77
C ARG A 184 -2.56 -1.77 -19.47
N ASP A 185 -3.50 -1.18 -18.74
CA ASP A 185 -4.53 -0.30 -19.29
C ASP A 185 -5.16 0.52 -18.16
N SER A 186 -4.71 1.77 -18.00
CA SER A 186 -5.20 2.64 -16.93
C SER A 186 -6.63 3.10 -17.08
N SER A 187 -7.24 2.93 -18.26
CA SER A 187 -8.66 3.18 -18.45
C SER A 187 -9.53 2.09 -17.81
N VAL A 188 -8.92 1.01 -17.31
CA VAL A 188 -9.60 -0.15 -16.74
C VAL A 188 -9.28 -0.28 -15.25
N MET A 189 -10.33 -0.44 -14.45
CA MET A 189 -10.23 -0.87 -13.06
C MET A 189 -10.44 -2.38 -12.98
N VAL A 190 -9.62 -3.07 -12.21
CA VAL A 190 -9.88 -4.44 -11.78
C VAL A 190 -10.57 -4.39 -10.42
N TRP A 191 -11.75 -4.98 -10.31
CA TRP A 191 -12.48 -5.13 -9.05
C TRP A 191 -12.85 -6.60 -8.86
N SER A 192 -12.29 -7.24 -7.83
CA SER A 192 -12.55 -8.65 -7.52
C SER A 192 -12.23 -9.57 -8.71
N GLY A 193 -11.13 -9.28 -9.41
CA GLY A 193 -10.67 -10.00 -10.59
C GLY A 193 -11.41 -9.66 -11.89
N GLU A 194 -12.50 -8.88 -11.85
CA GLU A 194 -13.22 -8.44 -13.04
C GLU A 194 -12.64 -7.13 -13.58
N ARG A 195 -12.41 -7.07 -14.90
CA ARG A 195 -11.99 -5.84 -15.60
C ARG A 195 -13.22 -4.98 -15.93
N ILE A 196 -13.22 -3.73 -15.48
CA ILE A 196 -14.32 -2.77 -15.64
C ILE A 196 -13.78 -1.52 -16.33
N GLN A 197 -14.33 -1.21 -17.51
CA GLN A 197 -13.97 -0.01 -18.27
C GLN A 197 -14.42 1.25 -17.53
N GLY A 198 -13.51 2.21 -17.41
CA GLY A 198 -13.73 3.52 -16.82
C GLY A 198 -14.44 4.53 -17.72
N PRO A 199 -14.89 5.66 -17.15
CA PRO A 199 -15.46 6.78 -17.91
C PRO A 199 -14.40 7.67 -18.57
N CYS A 200 -13.13 7.53 -18.18
CA CYS A 200 -12.01 8.33 -18.68
C CYS A 200 -10.89 7.45 -19.25
N ASN A 201 -9.96 8.09 -19.98
CA ASN A 201 -8.87 7.39 -20.67
C ASN A 201 -7.78 6.88 -19.71
N SER A 202 -7.69 7.42 -18.51
CA SER A 202 -6.72 6.99 -17.51
C SER A 202 -7.20 7.33 -16.12
N PHE A 203 -7.26 6.32 -15.25
CA PHE A 203 -7.36 6.50 -13.80
C PHE A 203 -5.99 6.82 -13.21
N THR A 204 -5.98 7.59 -12.13
CA THR A 204 -4.81 7.84 -11.28
C THR A 204 -4.94 7.16 -9.93
N GLN A 205 -6.15 7.03 -9.39
CA GLN A 205 -6.38 6.27 -8.16
C GLN A 205 -7.78 5.65 -8.12
N VAL A 206 -7.91 4.56 -7.37
CA VAL A 206 -9.19 3.91 -7.08
C VAL A 206 -9.29 3.57 -5.60
N ALA A 207 -10.50 3.64 -5.04
CA ALA A 207 -10.81 3.20 -3.69
C ALA A 207 -12.19 2.54 -3.65
N VAL A 208 -12.41 1.61 -2.73
CA VAL A 208 -13.71 0.93 -2.57
C VAL A 208 -14.12 0.89 -1.11
N THR A 209 -15.38 1.25 -0.86
CA THR A 209 -15.99 1.12 0.45
C THR A 209 -17.49 0.97 0.34
N GLY A 210 -18.11 0.18 1.22
CA GLY A 210 -19.56 0.03 1.23
C GLY A 210 -20.18 -0.46 -0.10
N GLY A 211 -19.42 -1.15 -0.95
CA GLY A 211 -19.87 -1.60 -2.27
C GLY A 211 -19.92 -0.51 -3.35
N VAL A 212 -19.29 0.64 -3.11
CA VAL A 212 -19.10 1.71 -4.11
C VAL A 212 -17.61 1.83 -4.39
N ALA A 213 -17.25 1.84 -5.68
CA ALA A 213 -15.90 2.21 -6.08
C ALA A 213 -15.85 3.68 -6.46
N SER A 214 -14.83 4.38 -6.01
CA SER A 214 -14.53 5.75 -6.40
C SER A 214 -13.23 5.74 -7.19
N ALA A 215 -13.21 6.40 -8.35
CA ALA A 215 -12.07 6.46 -9.23
C ALA A 215 -11.75 7.91 -9.60
N VAL A 216 -10.48 8.26 -9.49
CA VAL A 216 -9.94 9.56 -9.86
C VAL A 216 -9.37 9.43 -11.27
N CYS A 217 -9.80 10.31 -12.17
CA CYS A 217 -9.27 10.40 -13.52
C CYS A 217 -8.03 11.31 -13.57
N GLN A 218 -7.22 11.17 -14.62
CA GLN A 218 -6.01 11.98 -14.82
C GLN A 218 -6.28 13.50 -14.90
N ASP A 219 -7.49 13.91 -15.27
CA ASP A 219 -7.93 15.31 -15.26
C ASP A 219 -8.39 15.82 -13.89
N GLY A 220 -8.34 14.97 -12.85
CA GLY A 220 -8.77 15.26 -11.49
C GLY A 220 -10.27 15.12 -11.25
N SER A 221 -11.06 14.68 -12.24
CA SER A 221 -12.48 14.39 -12.04
C SER A 221 -12.67 13.10 -11.22
N LEU A 222 -13.65 13.11 -10.32
CA LEU A 222 -13.99 11.97 -9.48
C LEU A 222 -15.31 11.33 -9.90
N TRP A 223 -15.26 10.01 -10.08
CA TRP A 223 -16.38 9.18 -10.51
C TRP A 223 -16.68 8.08 -9.51
N ASN A 224 -17.96 7.72 -9.39
CA ASN A 224 -18.41 6.57 -8.61
C ASN A 224 -18.97 5.48 -9.51
N LEU A 225 -18.63 4.24 -9.22
CA LEU A 225 -19.24 3.06 -9.83
C LEU A 225 -20.24 2.44 -8.85
N ASP A 226 -21.50 2.36 -9.25
CA ASP A 226 -22.50 1.55 -8.55
C ASP A 226 -22.27 0.07 -8.88
N SER A 227 -22.05 -0.74 -7.83
CA SER A 227 -21.77 -2.18 -7.97
C SER A 227 -22.92 -2.99 -8.54
N GLN A 228 -24.16 -2.52 -8.42
CA GLN A 228 -25.36 -3.27 -8.81
C GLN A 228 -25.61 -3.20 -10.31
N ASN A 229 -25.48 -2.01 -10.90
CA ASN A 229 -25.76 -1.77 -12.32
C ASN A 229 -24.49 -1.62 -13.17
N ARG A 230 -23.31 -1.52 -12.53
CA ARG A 230 -22.01 -1.28 -13.17
C ARG A 230 -21.96 0.00 -14.02
N SER A 231 -22.70 1.04 -13.62
CA SER A 231 -22.63 2.36 -14.26
C SER A 231 -21.76 3.33 -13.47
N TRP A 232 -21.03 4.15 -14.22
CA TRP A 232 -20.25 5.27 -13.67
C TRP A 232 -21.10 6.53 -13.62
N ASP A 233 -21.10 7.18 -12.46
CA ASP A 233 -21.74 8.47 -12.21
C ASP A 233 -20.67 9.48 -11.77
N GLU A 234 -20.67 10.65 -12.42
CA GLU A 234 -19.77 11.75 -12.07
C GLU A 234 -20.21 12.38 -10.75
N THR A 235 -19.25 12.67 -9.86
CA THR A 235 -19.56 13.27 -8.55
C THR A 235 -19.68 14.79 -8.59
N GLY A 236 -19.17 15.42 -9.64
CA GLY A 236 -18.98 16.87 -9.74
C GLY A 236 -17.88 17.42 -8.83
N ILE A 237 -17.02 16.55 -8.28
CA ILE A 237 -15.81 16.92 -7.54
C ILE A 237 -14.63 16.86 -8.52
N ASP A 238 -13.94 17.99 -8.63
CA ASP A 238 -12.80 18.20 -9.53
C ASP A 238 -11.50 18.41 -8.76
N ALA A 239 -10.36 18.44 -9.46
CA ALA A 239 -9.03 18.65 -8.90
C ALA A 239 -8.66 17.64 -7.79
N VAL A 240 -9.27 16.44 -7.83
CA VAL A 240 -8.95 15.36 -6.89
C VAL A 240 -7.60 14.76 -7.26
N VAL A 241 -6.70 14.68 -6.28
CA VAL A 241 -5.38 14.06 -6.44
C VAL A 241 -5.25 12.75 -5.67
N ALA A 242 -6.09 12.56 -4.64
CA ALA A 242 -6.16 11.28 -3.96
C ALA A 242 -7.57 10.98 -3.39
N VAL A 243 -7.91 9.70 -3.27
CA VAL A 243 -9.16 9.18 -2.73
C VAL A 243 -8.92 7.95 -1.86
N SER A 244 -9.67 7.82 -0.78
CA SER A 244 -9.78 6.58 -0.01
C SER A 244 -11.20 6.39 0.53
N GLY A 245 -11.52 5.16 0.94
CA GLY A 245 -12.74 4.85 1.65
C GLY A 245 -12.59 3.70 2.63
N SER A 246 -13.23 3.82 3.77
CA SER A 246 -13.26 2.79 4.82
C SER A 246 -14.54 2.91 5.64
N ASP A 247 -15.11 1.77 6.04
CA ASP A 247 -16.36 1.69 6.84
C ASP A 247 -17.53 2.53 6.28
N GLY A 248 -17.68 2.56 4.94
CA GLY A 248 -18.72 3.32 4.24
C GLY A 248 -18.49 4.83 4.13
N ARG A 249 -17.38 5.36 4.67
CA ARG A 249 -16.97 6.76 4.50
C ARG A 249 -15.94 6.88 3.40
N ARG A 250 -15.95 8.00 2.69
CA ARG A 250 -15.01 8.32 1.61
C ARG A 250 -14.43 9.70 1.81
N VAL A 251 -13.13 9.81 1.62
CA VAL A 251 -12.37 11.04 1.74
C VAL A 251 -11.62 11.27 0.44
N ALA A 252 -11.55 12.52 0.01
CA ALA A 252 -10.74 12.96 -1.10
C ALA A 252 -9.78 14.07 -0.65
N ALA A 253 -8.59 14.08 -1.23
CA ALA A 253 -7.67 15.21 -1.19
C ALA A 253 -7.71 15.92 -2.55
N LEU A 254 -7.85 17.25 -2.53
CA LEU A 254 -8.01 18.07 -3.71
C LEU A 254 -6.97 19.18 -3.73
N GLU A 255 -6.50 19.53 -4.92
CA GLU A 255 -5.82 20.81 -5.13
C GLU A 255 -6.85 21.94 -5.02
N SER A 256 -6.63 22.91 -4.13
CA SER A 256 -7.54 24.03 -3.93
C SER A 256 -6.77 25.31 -3.68
N ALA A 257 -7.18 26.39 -4.35
CA ALA A 257 -6.64 27.73 -4.09
C ALA A 257 -7.07 28.29 -2.72
N GLU A 258 -8.00 27.63 -2.02
CA GLU A 258 -8.45 28.00 -0.68
C GLU A 258 -7.57 27.40 0.44
N CYS A 259 -6.66 26.48 0.09
CA CYS A 259 -5.68 25.90 1.00
C CYS A 259 -4.27 26.18 0.50
N ASP A 260 -3.33 26.44 1.41
CA ASP A 260 -1.89 26.42 1.11
C ASP A 260 -1.40 24.95 1.02
N GLY A 261 -1.97 24.18 0.08
CA GLY A 261 -1.75 22.75 -0.07
C GLY A 261 -2.99 22.02 -0.57
N LEU A 262 -3.37 20.95 0.13
CA LEU A 262 -4.51 20.10 -0.20
C LEU A 262 -5.72 20.42 0.68
N ALA A 263 -6.89 20.52 0.06
CA ALA A 263 -8.16 20.47 0.77
C ALA A 263 -8.55 19.01 1.00
N LEU A 264 -8.90 18.65 2.24
CA LEU A 264 -9.51 17.37 2.56
C LEU A 264 -11.03 17.53 2.64
N VAL A 265 -11.76 16.63 1.99
CA VAL A 265 -13.22 16.59 2.06
C VAL A 265 -13.71 15.18 2.33
N GLU A 266 -14.81 15.08 3.09
CA GLU A 266 -15.63 13.87 3.13
C GLU A 266 -16.72 14.00 2.08
N PHE A 267 -16.97 12.94 1.30
CA PHE A 267 -17.98 12.98 0.26
C PHE A 267 -18.92 11.76 0.26
N GLY A 268 -20.18 12.08 0.00
CA GLY A 268 -21.26 11.14 -0.26
C GLY A 268 -21.63 11.16 -1.75
N ASN A 269 -22.76 10.56 -2.09
CA ASN A 269 -23.28 10.62 -3.46
C ASN A 269 -23.85 12.01 -3.81
N GLU A 270 -24.32 12.76 -2.80
CA GLU A 270 -25.03 14.03 -2.99
C GLU A 270 -24.50 15.15 -2.07
N SER A 271 -23.39 14.90 -1.35
CA SER A 271 -22.87 15.85 -0.35
C SER A 271 -21.36 15.85 -0.34
N VAL A 272 -20.78 17.03 -0.19
CA VAL A 272 -19.35 17.24 0.05
C VAL A 272 -19.20 18.11 1.29
N GLN A 273 -18.39 17.67 2.24
CA GLN A 273 -18.15 18.37 3.50
C GLN A 273 -16.65 18.63 3.65
N PRO A 274 -16.22 19.90 3.76
CA PRO A 274 -14.84 20.24 4.08
C PRO A 274 -14.42 19.64 5.42
N ILE A 275 -13.20 19.14 5.49
CA ILE A 275 -12.59 18.61 6.71
C ILE A 275 -11.53 19.61 7.22
N SER A 276 -10.48 19.82 6.45
CA SER A 276 -9.29 20.61 6.81
C SER A 276 -8.40 20.89 5.60
N CYS A 277 -7.38 21.73 5.81
CA CYS A 277 -6.28 21.92 4.86
C CYS A 277 -5.02 21.23 5.37
N VAL A 278 -4.29 20.56 4.47
CA VAL A 278 -2.99 19.94 4.75
C VAL A 278 -1.94 20.57 3.84
N ALA A 279 -0.82 21.00 4.42
CA ALA A 279 0.28 21.57 3.66
C ALA A 279 0.81 20.58 2.60
N ASN A 280 1.00 21.06 1.37
CA ASN A 280 1.53 20.29 0.25
C ASN A 280 2.10 21.23 -0.81
N GLN A 281 3.08 20.78 -1.60
CA GLN A 281 3.44 21.51 -2.81
C GLN A 281 2.55 21.08 -4.00
N PRO A 282 2.13 22.00 -4.87
CA PRO A 282 1.35 21.64 -6.06
C PRO A 282 2.05 20.60 -6.92
N GLY A 283 1.30 19.62 -7.42
CA GLY A 283 1.82 18.54 -8.28
C GLY A 283 2.62 17.43 -7.56
N GLU A 284 2.74 17.48 -6.22
CA GLU A 284 3.34 16.36 -5.48
C GLU A 284 2.41 15.15 -5.45
N THR A 285 2.98 13.95 -5.66
CA THR A 285 2.24 12.70 -5.59
C THR A 285 1.65 12.50 -4.20
N THR A 286 0.36 12.23 -4.15
CA THR A 286 -0.40 12.15 -2.90
C THR A 286 -1.08 10.81 -2.77
N ALA A 287 -1.07 10.25 -1.57
CA ALA A 287 -1.94 9.15 -1.17
C ALA A 287 -2.65 9.53 0.13
N VAL A 288 -3.93 9.17 0.24
CA VAL A 288 -4.69 9.26 1.48
C VAL A 288 -5.22 7.89 1.82
N ASP A 289 -5.28 7.57 3.10
CA ASP A 289 -6.00 6.39 3.55
C ASP A 289 -6.57 6.57 4.95
N LEU A 290 -7.64 5.84 5.27
CA LEU A 290 -8.33 5.94 6.55
C LEU A 290 -8.73 4.59 7.14
N GLN A 291 -8.70 4.50 8.46
CA GLN A 291 -9.20 3.36 9.24
C GLN A 291 -9.89 3.90 10.49
N GLY A 292 -11.21 3.68 10.62
CA GLY A 292 -11.96 4.33 11.70
C GLY A 292 -11.81 5.86 11.66
N GLU A 293 -11.50 6.52 12.76
CA GLU A 293 -11.26 7.98 12.77
C GLU A 293 -9.82 8.35 12.39
N THR A 294 -8.95 7.37 12.19
CA THR A 294 -7.58 7.61 11.79
C THR A 294 -7.50 7.95 10.30
N LEU A 295 -6.92 9.09 9.96
CA LEU A 295 -6.64 9.51 8.59
C LEU A 295 -5.14 9.77 8.45
N TRP A 296 -4.55 9.23 7.39
CA TRP A 296 -3.19 9.56 6.98
C TRP A 296 -3.21 10.24 5.63
N VAL A 297 -2.37 11.26 5.48
CA VAL A 297 -2.08 11.93 4.22
C VAL A 297 -0.58 11.82 3.98
N TRP A 298 -0.20 11.20 2.87
CA TRP A 298 1.17 11.13 2.41
C TRP A 298 1.31 11.99 1.14
N ALA A 299 1.95 13.14 1.26
CA ALA A 299 2.07 14.13 0.19
C ALA A 299 3.55 14.55 0.07
N GLY A 300 4.13 14.36 -1.12
CA GLY A 300 5.58 14.53 -1.31
C GLY A 300 6.38 13.65 -0.34
N ASP A 301 7.28 14.26 0.42
CA ASP A 301 8.08 13.55 1.44
C ASP A 301 7.44 13.57 2.84
N GLN A 302 6.26 14.18 2.99
CA GLN A 302 5.62 14.40 4.29
C GLN A 302 4.47 13.43 4.54
N VAL A 303 4.36 12.99 5.78
CA VAL A 303 3.22 12.21 6.27
C VAL A 303 2.55 12.99 7.39
N SER A 304 1.24 13.19 7.27
CA SER A 304 0.39 13.80 8.28
C SER A 304 -0.59 12.75 8.80
N VAL A 305 -0.67 12.61 10.13
CA VAL A 305 -1.54 11.63 10.79
C VAL A 305 -2.54 12.34 11.70
N SER A 306 -3.79 11.93 11.61
CA SER A 306 -4.88 12.42 12.44
C SER A 306 -5.63 11.28 13.09
N ALA A 307 -6.00 11.45 14.36
CA ALA A 307 -6.92 10.57 15.08
C ALA A 307 -8.39 11.04 15.00
N SER A 308 -8.66 12.12 14.26
CA SER A 308 -9.94 12.82 14.26
C SER A 308 -10.48 13.14 12.86
N LEU A 309 -10.16 12.26 11.89
CA LEU A 309 -10.48 12.37 10.46
C LEU A 309 -9.89 13.61 9.78
N GLY A 310 -8.72 14.05 10.21
CA GLY A 310 -8.05 15.21 9.64
C GLY A 310 -8.42 16.55 10.27
N ARG A 311 -9.38 16.61 11.20
CA ARG A 311 -9.87 17.87 11.78
C ARG A 311 -8.84 18.64 12.61
N ASP A 312 -7.79 17.95 13.03
CA ASP A 312 -6.62 18.46 13.76
C ASP A 312 -5.41 18.75 12.85
N LEU A 313 -5.47 18.45 11.54
CA LEU A 313 -4.37 18.69 10.60
C LEU A 313 -4.27 20.13 10.07
N ASN A 314 -5.16 21.02 10.54
CA ASN A 314 -5.23 22.40 10.05
C ASN A 314 -3.85 23.07 10.10
N SER A 315 -3.37 23.42 8.90
CA SER A 315 -2.21 24.27 8.66
C SER A 315 -2.61 25.73 8.47
#